data_AF-A0A7G8PRN7-F1
#
_entry.id   AF-A0A7G8PRN7-F1
#
_cell.length_a   1.000
_cell.length_b   1.000
_cell.length_c   1.000
_cell.angle_alpha   90.00
_cell.angle_beta   90.00
_cell.angle_gamma   90.00
#
_symmetry.space_group_name_H-M   'P 1'
#
loop_
_entity.id
_entity.type
_entity.pdbx_description
1 polymer ?
#
loop_
_entity_poly.entity_id
_entity_poly.type
_entity_poly.pdbx_seq_one_letter_code
_entity_poly.pdbx_strand_id
1 'polypeptide(L)'
;MKKITILFLLVGNMVLAQSRQQTEGQIKALLGEYGTFIVEGSAGGEQKQCTVTFNNGVVEILLVHSGEPNVIKSIGGVDAFNSLVESAMEVKRYTFNLTDMKLKKDGTVDFSLMQFVNGKTLLVLNLKTASFKSFYEGTIYKRNNPNEKSKVVKGFNTNEVYQAFFNDPLAESKIKSTTTTTISIPLKAAAVDSDWFLNGLKQLFAKYSNSNRDIEFTYGANRKTTSEIQLFYGAKHGYSTFYFDSGEKRLIELWENGKRVAFVDQFLPDGTQILKDGNGVYMTFYENGRKSYEAEHSGGKRSGVANWYYENGQLMESAIYKYNRDDISGYRWEIISSFHKDGTPRDAGTLKNGNGTWLVYDNNGNVTKVLTYKEGLSVN
;
A
#
# COMPACT_ATOMS: atom_id res chain seq x y z
N MET A 1 -30.55 -9.73 8.36
CA MET A 1 -29.54 -9.52 7.31
C MET A 1 -30.09 -8.54 6.27
N LYS A 2 -29.68 -7.27 6.31
CA LYS A 2 -30.01 -6.30 5.26
C LYS A 2 -28.94 -6.42 4.18
N LYS A 3 -29.31 -6.94 3.00
CA LYS A 3 -28.48 -6.88 1.80
C LYS A 3 -28.40 -5.42 1.36
N ILE A 4 -27.27 -4.76 1.66
CA ILE A 4 -26.89 -3.54 0.95
C ILE A 4 -26.17 -4.02 -0.31
N THR A 5 -26.93 -4.09 -1.40
CA THR A 5 -26.37 -4.28 -2.74
C THR A 5 -25.68 -2.97 -3.13
N ILE A 6 -24.37 -2.87 -2.89
CA ILE A 6 -23.56 -1.85 -3.56
C ILE A 6 -23.30 -2.39 -4.97
N LEU A 7 -23.75 -1.59 -5.94
CA LEU A 7 -23.71 -1.84 -7.37
C LEU A 7 -22.26 -2.12 -7.82
N PHE A 8 -21.93 -3.41 -8.01
CA PHE A 8 -20.80 -3.79 -8.84
C PHE A 8 -21.18 -3.50 -10.29
N LEU A 9 -20.55 -2.50 -10.89
CA LEU A 9 -20.40 -2.45 -12.34
C LEU A 9 -19.40 -3.56 -12.74
N LEU A 10 -19.90 -4.80 -12.77
CA LEU A 10 -19.27 -5.91 -13.45
C LEU A 10 -19.54 -5.72 -14.95
N VAL A 11 -18.63 -5.05 -15.65
CA VAL A 11 -18.59 -5.15 -17.12
C VAL A 11 -17.75 -6.38 -17.43
N GLY A 12 -18.41 -7.39 -18.00
CA GLY A 12 -17.77 -8.61 -18.45
C GLY A 12 -16.74 -8.36 -19.56
N ASN A 13 -15.66 -9.13 -19.50
CA ASN A 13 -14.82 -9.57 -20.62
C ASN A 13 -14.56 -8.56 -21.74
N MET A 14 -13.83 -7.50 -21.39
CA MET A 14 -12.68 -6.97 -22.12
C MET A 14 -12.09 -5.93 -21.18
N VAL A 15 -10.94 -6.21 -20.56
CA VAL A 15 -10.22 -5.18 -19.81
C VAL A 15 -9.63 -4.23 -20.87
N LEU A 16 -10.45 -3.29 -21.34
CA LEU A 16 -9.91 -2.10 -21.97
C LEU A 16 -9.05 -1.44 -20.89
N ALA A 17 -7.75 -1.34 -21.15
CA ALA A 17 -6.83 -0.68 -20.26
C ALA A 17 -7.39 0.72 -19.96
N GLN A 18 -7.71 0.97 -18.69
CA GLN A 18 -8.23 2.25 -18.25
C GLN A 18 -7.22 3.34 -18.64
N SER A 19 -7.69 4.41 -19.27
CA SER A 19 -6.78 5.44 -19.78
C SER A 19 -6.10 6.15 -18.61
N ARG A 20 -4.88 6.65 -18.86
CA ARG A 20 -4.11 7.43 -17.88
C ARG A 20 -4.95 8.59 -17.31
N GLN A 21 -5.73 9.26 -18.15
CA GLN A 21 -6.63 10.35 -17.79
C GLN A 21 -7.79 9.92 -16.86
N GLN A 22 -8.33 8.71 -17.05
CA GLN A 22 -9.36 8.16 -16.16
C GLN A 22 -8.79 7.88 -14.77
N THR A 23 -7.57 7.33 -14.67
CA THR A 23 -6.89 7.11 -13.40
C THR A 23 -6.59 8.43 -12.67
N GLU A 24 -6.17 9.48 -13.40
CA GLU A 24 -6.01 10.83 -12.82
C GLU A 24 -7.31 11.35 -12.23
N GLY A 25 -8.43 11.19 -12.95
CA GLY A 25 -9.75 11.59 -12.48
C GLY A 25 -10.14 10.91 -11.16
N GLN A 26 -9.83 9.61 -11.02
CA GLN A 26 -10.08 8.86 -9.80
C GLN A 26 -9.19 9.30 -8.64
N ILE A 27 -7.90 9.57 -8.87
CA ILE A 27 -7.01 10.10 -7.83
C ILE A 27 -7.53 11.46 -7.35
N LYS A 28 -7.92 12.34 -8.27
CA LYS A 28 -8.52 13.65 -7.94
C LYS A 28 -9.77 13.49 -7.08
N ALA A 29 -10.69 12.61 -7.49
CA ALA A 29 -11.93 12.37 -6.76
C ALA A 29 -11.67 11.82 -5.35
N LEU A 30 -10.80 10.81 -5.24
CA LEU A 30 -10.49 10.15 -3.97
C LEU A 30 -9.81 11.10 -2.99
N LEU A 31 -8.81 11.87 -3.46
CA LEU A 31 -8.18 12.89 -2.63
C LEU A 31 -9.19 13.98 -2.26
N GLY A 32 -10.00 14.48 -3.20
CA GLY A 32 -11.03 15.49 -2.94
C GLY A 32 -12.08 15.08 -1.89
N GLU A 33 -12.47 13.82 -1.85
CA GLU A 33 -13.44 13.30 -0.88
C GLU A 33 -12.84 13.19 0.54
N TYR A 34 -11.60 12.72 0.65
CA TYR A 34 -11.02 12.23 1.92
C TYR A 34 -9.85 13.04 2.50
N GLY A 35 -9.23 13.96 1.75
CA GLY A 35 -8.35 14.94 2.38
C GLY A 35 -9.13 15.82 3.36
N THR A 36 -8.48 16.57 4.25
CA THR A 36 -9.18 17.55 5.09
C THR A 36 -9.64 18.72 4.24
N PHE A 37 -10.79 18.52 3.60
CA PHE A 37 -11.62 19.53 2.97
C PHE A 37 -12.73 19.85 3.95
N ILE A 38 -12.50 20.79 4.85
CA ILE A 38 -13.58 21.30 5.67
C ILE A 38 -13.82 22.74 5.23
N VAL A 39 -14.95 22.94 4.55
CA VAL A 39 -15.71 24.19 4.59
C VAL A 39 -16.85 23.87 5.55
N GLU A 40 -16.70 24.15 6.83
CA GLU A 40 -17.84 24.07 7.75
C GLU A 40 -18.49 25.44 7.84
N GLY A 41 -19.78 25.45 7.47
CA GLY A 41 -20.65 26.59 7.53
C GLY A 41 -20.79 27.10 8.96
N SER A 42 -19.97 28.07 9.29
CA SER A 42 -20.34 29.20 10.14
C SER A 42 -19.53 30.37 9.62
N ALA A 43 -20.18 31.52 9.47
CA ALA A 43 -19.50 32.75 9.09
C ALA A 43 -18.39 33.04 10.11
N GLY A 44 -17.16 32.58 9.83
CA GLY A 44 -15.99 32.72 10.71
C GLY A 44 -15.11 31.48 10.99
N GLY A 45 -15.39 30.28 10.44
CA GLY A 45 -14.57 29.08 10.69
C GLY A 45 -13.33 28.90 9.80
N GLU A 46 -12.28 28.21 10.29
CA GLU A 46 -11.12 27.77 9.50
C GLU A 46 -11.56 26.88 8.33
N GLN A 47 -11.08 27.14 7.10
CA GLN A 47 -11.32 26.26 5.96
C GLN A 47 -10.02 25.74 5.37
N LYS A 48 -9.97 24.45 5.04
CA LYS A 48 -8.80 23.79 4.44
C LYS A 48 -9.22 23.12 3.14
N GLN A 49 -8.47 23.30 2.04
CA GLN A 49 -8.75 22.73 0.72
C GLN A 49 -7.46 22.18 0.10
N CYS A 50 -7.53 21.03 -0.59
CA CYS A 50 -6.43 20.43 -1.35
C CYS A 50 -6.82 20.17 -2.82
N THR A 51 -6.29 20.93 -3.79
CA THR A 51 -6.57 20.64 -5.21
C THR A 51 -5.42 19.86 -5.82
N VAL A 52 -5.72 18.81 -6.58
CA VAL A 52 -4.71 18.05 -7.35
C VAL A 52 -4.99 18.18 -8.84
N THR A 53 -3.99 18.62 -9.58
CA THR A 53 -4.06 18.81 -11.03
C THR A 53 -2.98 17.97 -11.71
N PHE A 54 -3.33 17.35 -12.84
CA PHE A 54 -2.42 16.59 -13.68
C PHE A 54 -2.40 17.26 -15.06
N ASN A 55 -1.23 17.64 -15.53
CA ASN A 55 -1.00 18.30 -16.81
C ASN A 55 0.18 17.62 -17.51
N ASN A 56 -0.08 16.69 -18.41
CA ASN A 56 0.94 16.00 -19.23
C ASN A 56 2.13 15.44 -18.41
N GLY A 57 1.85 14.83 -17.25
CA GLY A 57 2.86 14.23 -16.38
C GLY A 57 3.47 15.18 -15.33
N VAL A 58 3.09 16.45 -15.34
CA VAL A 58 3.32 17.38 -14.24
C VAL A 58 2.13 17.32 -13.28
N VAL A 59 2.41 17.14 -12.00
CA VAL A 59 1.41 17.12 -10.93
C VAL A 59 1.54 18.40 -10.11
N GLU A 60 0.41 19.06 -9.89
CA GLU A 60 0.31 20.18 -8.96
C GLU A 60 -0.60 19.80 -7.79
N ILE A 61 -0.15 20.10 -6.57
CA ILE A 61 -0.94 19.97 -5.35
C ILE A 61 -1.00 21.35 -4.68
N LEU A 62 -2.21 21.87 -4.53
CA LEU A 62 -2.47 23.16 -3.92
C LEU A 62 -3.20 22.96 -2.59
N LEU A 63 -2.55 23.28 -1.47
CA LEU A 63 -3.18 23.31 -0.16
C LEU A 63 -3.52 24.76 0.20
N VAL A 64 -4.77 25.03 0.53
CA VAL A 64 -5.27 26.36 0.89
C VAL A 64 -5.85 26.31 2.30
N HIS A 65 -5.44 27.23 3.16
CA HIS A 65 -5.96 27.39 4.51
C HIS A 65 -6.53 28.81 4.67
N SER A 66 -7.84 28.97 4.81
CA SER A 66 -8.49 30.26 5.02
C SER A 66 -9.04 30.42 6.44
N GLY A 67 -9.22 31.66 6.87
CA GLY A 67 -9.91 31.97 8.14
C GLY A 67 -9.07 31.83 9.42
N GLU A 68 -7.79 31.45 9.34
CA GLU A 68 -6.93 31.42 10.54
C GLU A 68 -6.56 32.85 11.00
N PRO A 69 -6.67 33.18 12.31
CA PRO A 69 -6.32 34.51 12.82
C PRO A 69 -4.90 34.96 12.46
N ASN A 70 -3.96 34.03 12.35
CA ASN A 70 -2.58 34.32 11.95
C ASN A 70 -2.48 34.71 10.46
N VAL A 71 -3.29 34.10 9.59
CA VAL A 71 -3.36 34.44 8.17
C VAL A 71 -3.95 35.85 8.01
N ILE A 72 -5.02 36.14 8.74
CA ILE A 72 -5.63 37.48 8.77
C ILE A 72 -4.63 38.52 9.29
N LYS A 73 -3.87 38.23 10.35
CA LYS A 73 -2.79 39.12 10.84
C LYS A 73 -1.68 39.31 9.81
N SER A 74 -1.25 38.24 9.14
CA SER A 74 -0.19 38.29 8.13
C SER A 74 -0.54 39.22 6.97
N ILE A 75 -1.80 39.23 6.52
CA ILE A 75 -2.30 40.13 5.47
C ILE A 75 -2.69 41.51 6.03
N GLY A 76 -3.32 41.57 7.20
CA GLY A 76 -3.79 42.82 7.81
C GLY A 76 -2.65 43.77 8.21
N GLY A 77 -1.46 43.26 8.51
CA GLY A 77 -0.27 44.08 8.79
C GLY A 77 0.39 44.71 7.56
N VAL A 78 -0.25 44.68 6.39
CA VAL A 78 0.26 45.24 5.13
C VAL A 78 0.09 46.77 5.05
N ASP A 79 -0.92 47.31 5.73
CA ASP A 79 -1.08 48.74 6.03
C ASP A 79 -1.59 48.85 7.47
N ALA A 80 -0.66 49.06 8.41
CA ALA A 80 -0.92 49.04 9.84
C ALA A 80 -1.88 50.16 10.30
N PHE A 81 -2.20 51.13 9.44
CA PHE A 81 -2.89 52.35 9.87
C PHE A 81 -4.25 52.60 9.20
N ASN A 82 -4.66 51.90 8.14
CA ASN A 82 -5.99 52.19 7.55
C ASN A 82 -6.70 51.08 6.74
N SER A 83 -6.29 49.81 6.83
CA SER A 83 -6.86 48.72 6.03
C SER A 83 -7.60 47.66 6.86
N LEU A 84 -8.70 47.12 6.33
CA LEU A 84 -9.48 46.02 6.89
C LEU A 84 -9.40 44.81 5.96
N VAL A 85 -9.30 43.61 6.53
CA VAL A 85 -9.21 42.35 5.79
C VAL A 85 -10.63 41.83 5.52
N GLU A 86 -10.99 41.66 4.26
CA GLU A 86 -12.24 41.00 3.85
C GLU A 86 -12.08 39.49 3.78
N SER A 87 -10.96 39.02 3.22
CA SER A 87 -10.65 37.60 3.10
C SER A 87 -9.14 37.38 3.14
N ALA A 88 -8.72 36.24 3.69
CA ALA A 88 -7.31 35.86 3.77
C ALA A 88 -7.17 34.33 3.77
N MET A 89 -6.17 33.84 3.04
CA MET A 89 -5.79 32.44 2.99
C MET A 89 -4.27 32.27 2.90
N GLU A 90 -3.73 31.21 3.48
CA GLU A 90 -2.40 30.69 3.22
C GLU A 90 -2.50 29.69 2.06
N VAL A 91 -1.61 29.80 1.09
CA VAL A 91 -1.51 28.93 -0.07
C VAL A 91 -0.15 28.24 -0.05
N LYS A 92 -0.17 26.91 -0.10
CA LYS A 92 0.99 26.04 -0.25
C LYS A 92 0.87 25.29 -1.56
N ARG A 93 1.72 25.62 -2.52
CA ARG A 93 1.73 25.02 -3.86
C ARG A 93 2.94 24.11 -4.02
N TYR A 94 2.67 22.88 -4.43
CA TYR A 94 3.68 21.89 -4.78
C TYR A 94 3.56 21.55 -6.26
N THR A 95 4.68 21.49 -6.98
CA THR A 95 4.72 21.09 -8.39
C THR A 95 5.86 20.12 -8.62
N PHE A 96 5.59 18.97 -9.24
CA PHE A 96 6.58 17.92 -9.47
C PHE A 96 6.27 17.13 -10.74
N ASN A 97 7.29 16.50 -11.33
CA ASN A 97 7.06 15.54 -12.42
C ASN A 97 6.71 14.19 -11.82
N LEU A 98 5.86 13.43 -12.51
CA LEU A 98 5.47 12.11 -12.03
C LEU A 98 6.67 11.17 -11.80
N THR A 99 7.70 11.29 -12.64
CA THR A 99 8.95 10.53 -12.54
C THR A 99 9.74 10.80 -11.26
N ASP A 100 9.39 11.88 -10.56
CA ASP A 100 9.96 12.26 -9.26
C ASP A 100 9.24 11.59 -8.10
N MET A 101 8.12 10.89 -8.29
CA MET A 101 7.55 10.03 -7.26
C MET A 101 8.55 8.93 -6.90
N LYS A 102 8.84 8.81 -5.60
CA LYS A 102 9.58 7.66 -5.12
C LYS A 102 8.66 6.44 -5.19
N LEU A 103 9.24 5.34 -5.62
CA LEU A 103 8.58 4.05 -5.64
C LEU A 103 9.27 3.13 -4.64
N LYS A 104 8.48 2.25 -4.02
CA LYS A 104 9.00 1.14 -3.23
C LYS A 104 9.60 0.08 -4.18
N LYS A 105 10.28 -0.93 -3.62
CA LYS A 105 10.91 -2.01 -4.41
C LYS A 105 9.91 -2.76 -5.30
N ASP A 106 8.65 -2.79 -4.90
CA ASP A 106 7.53 -3.36 -5.65
C ASP A 106 6.95 -2.43 -6.74
N GLY A 107 7.48 -1.21 -6.87
CA GLY A 107 7.04 -0.18 -7.82
C GLY A 107 5.75 0.54 -7.45
N THR A 108 5.23 0.35 -6.23
CA THR A 108 4.14 1.16 -5.69
C THR A 108 4.65 2.53 -5.24
N VAL A 109 3.78 3.55 -5.20
CA VAL A 109 4.17 4.89 -4.73
C VAL A 109 4.53 4.86 -3.26
N ASP A 110 5.68 5.47 -2.95
CA ASP A 110 6.16 5.61 -1.60
C ASP A 110 5.42 6.74 -0.88
N PHE A 111 4.44 6.36 -0.08
CA PHE A 111 3.80 7.24 0.87
C PHE A 111 3.70 6.60 2.26
N SER A 112 3.56 7.45 3.27
CA SER A 112 3.34 7.06 4.66
C SER A 112 2.23 7.91 5.30
N LEU A 113 1.72 7.42 6.44
CA LEU A 113 0.83 8.19 7.30
C LEU A 113 1.60 8.65 8.54
N MET A 114 1.45 9.92 8.89
CA MET A 114 1.98 10.50 10.12
C MET A 114 0.82 10.96 10.99
N GLN A 115 0.67 10.36 12.17
CA GLN A 115 -0.38 10.69 13.14
C GLN A 115 0.20 11.51 14.30
N PHE A 116 -0.49 12.58 14.68
CA PHE A 116 -0.10 13.47 15.76
C PHE A 116 -0.97 13.24 17.00
N VAL A 117 -0.45 13.57 18.19
CA VAL A 117 -1.14 13.41 19.48
C VAL A 117 -2.48 14.14 19.53
N ASN A 118 -2.64 15.22 18.77
CA ASN A 118 -3.89 15.99 18.66
C ASN A 118 -4.91 15.39 17.66
N GLY A 119 -4.70 14.16 17.18
CA GLY A 119 -5.58 13.47 16.23
C GLY A 119 -5.41 13.89 14.78
N LYS A 120 -4.54 14.87 14.46
CA LYS A 120 -4.24 15.24 13.07
C LYS A 120 -3.47 14.12 12.39
N THR A 121 -3.81 13.84 11.14
CA THR A 121 -3.08 12.87 10.31
C THR A 121 -2.68 13.49 8.99
N LEU A 122 -1.43 13.26 8.59
CA LEU A 122 -0.87 13.68 7.31
C LEU A 122 -0.54 12.46 6.45
N LEU A 123 -1.04 12.45 5.21
CA LEU A 123 -0.48 11.64 4.13
C LEU A 123 0.80 12.30 3.66
N VAL A 124 1.92 11.61 3.81
CA VAL A 124 3.24 12.09 3.38
C VAL A 124 3.61 11.37 2.10
N LEU A 125 3.60 12.09 0.98
CA LEU A 125 4.10 11.60 -0.30
C LEU A 125 5.60 11.82 -0.37
N ASN A 126 6.37 10.76 -0.65
CA ASN A 126 7.82 10.83 -0.79
C ASN A 126 8.22 11.01 -2.27
N LEU A 127 9.09 11.99 -2.50
CA LEU A 127 9.52 12.43 -3.83
C LEU A 127 11.05 12.50 -3.89
N LYS A 128 11.58 12.45 -5.10
CA LYS A 128 12.98 12.79 -5.41
C LYS A 128 13.17 14.29 -5.29
N THR A 129 12.23 15.06 -5.86
CA THR A 129 12.20 16.53 -5.80
C THR A 129 10.80 17.04 -6.12
N ALA A 130 10.47 18.22 -5.62
CA ALA A 130 9.30 19.01 -5.96
C ALA A 130 9.61 20.49 -5.73
N SER A 131 9.03 21.36 -6.55
CA SER A 131 8.99 22.79 -6.31
C SER A 131 7.93 23.09 -5.25
N PHE A 132 8.25 23.99 -4.31
CA PHE A 132 7.36 24.40 -3.23
C PHE A 132 7.29 25.92 -3.13
N LYS A 133 6.08 26.47 -3.00
CA LYS A 133 5.81 27.88 -2.67
C LYS A 133 4.83 27.97 -1.52
N SER A 134 5.07 28.91 -0.60
CA SER A 134 4.17 29.26 0.49
C SER A 134 3.95 30.77 0.51
N PHE A 135 2.70 31.20 0.44
CA PHE A 135 2.34 32.61 0.43
C PHE A 135 0.93 32.82 0.99
N TYR A 136 0.55 34.07 1.18
CA TYR A 136 -0.75 34.48 1.66
C TYR A 136 -1.47 35.25 0.56
N GLU A 137 -2.76 34.99 0.37
CA GLU A 137 -3.61 35.72 -0.57
C GLU A 137 -4.87 36.22 0.12
N GLY A 138 -5.35 37.38 -0.30
CA GLY A 138 -6.55 37.95 0.31
C GLY A 138 -7.05 39.20 -0.38
N THR A 139 -8.16 39.71 0.15
CA THR A 139 -8.75 40.99 -0.24
C THR A 139 -8.77 41.91 0.97
N ILE A 140 -8.30 43.14 0.79
CA ILE A 140 -8.37 44.20 1.79
C ILE A 140 -9.12 45.41 1.24
N TYR A 141 -9.65 46.25 2.13
CA TYR A 141 -10.26 47.53 1.78
C TYR A 141 -9.88 48.61 2.79
N LYS A 142 -9.93 49.88 2.38
CA LYS A 142 -9.67 51.00 3.30
C LYS A 142 -10.83 51.14 4.29
N ARG A 143 -10.53 51.37 5.56
CA ARG A 143 -11.54 51.55 6.63
C ARG A 143 -12.58 52.62 6.27
N ASN A 144 -12.13 53.69 5.62
CA ASN A 144 -12.96 54.85 5.28
C ASN A 144 -13.61 54.73 3.87
N ASN A 145 -13.30 53.67 3.10
CA ASN A 145 -13.89 53.44 1.78
C ASN A 145 -14.00 51.94 1.48
N PRO A 146 -15.07 51.26 1.95
CA PRO A 146 -15.27 49.83 1.77
C PRO A 146 -15.37 49.35 0.31
N ASN A 147 -15.62 50.28 -0.63
CA ASN A 147 -15.70 49.96 -2.06
C ASN A 147 -14.33 49.90 -2.73
N GLU A 148 -13.28 50.45 -2.12
CA GLU A 148 -11.92 50.44 -2.66
C GLU A 148 -11.17 49.19 -2.21
N LYS A 149 -11.44 48.08 -2.91
CA LYS A 149 -10.84 46.77 -2.62
C LYS A 149 -9.53 46.58 -3.37
N SER A 150 -8.57 45.95 -2.71
CA SER A 150 -7.31 45.52 -3.33
C SER A 150 -7.05 44.05 -3.06
N LYS A 151 -6.69 43.33 -4.11
CA LYS A 151 -6.12 41.98 -4.00
C LYS A 151 -4.70 42.09 -3.50
N VAL A 152 -4.35 41.28 -2.52
CA VAL A 152 -3.02 41.25 -1.93
C VAL A 152 -2.49 39.84 -1.99
N VAL A 153 -1.27 39.71 -2.49
CA VAL A 153 -0.47 38.49 -2.38
C VAL A 153 0.79 38.84 -1.59
N LYS A 154 1.09 38.07 -0.55
CA LYS A 154 2.20 38.34 0.37
C LYS A 154 3.03 37.09 0.61
N GLY A 155 4.33 37.19 0.47
CA GLY A 155 5.24 36.08 0.72
C GLY A 155 6.71 36.50 0.60
N PHE A 156 7.61 35.54 0.74
CA PHE A 156 9.02 35.77 0.48
C PHE A 156 9.24 35.92 -1.02
N ASN A 157 9.81 37.05 -1.44
CA ASN A 157 10.27 37.23 -2.81
C ASN A 157 11.59 36.46 -3.04
N THR A 158 12.09 36.47 -4.27
CA THR A 158 13.32 35.76 -4.67
C THR A 158 14.56 36.14 -3.86
N ASN A 159 14.56 37.32 -3.24
CA ASN A 159 15.65 37.82 -2.40
C ASN A 159 15.45 37.51 -0.91
N GLU A 160 14.50 36.61 -0.57
CA GLU A 160 14.16 36.24 0.81
C GLU A 160 13.60 37.38 1.64
N VAL A 161 13.10 38.43 0.99
CA VAL A 161 12.43 39.55 1.65
C VAL A 161 10.92 39.32 1.62
N TYR A 162 10.27 39.45 2.77
CA TYR A 162 8.83 39.32 2.88
C TYR A 162 8.15 40.57 2.30
N GLN A 163 7.42 40.40 1.20
CA GLN A 163 6.87 41.50 0.40
C GLN A 163 5.39 41.29 0.10
N ALA A 164 4.62 42.39 0.08
CA ALA A 164 3.23 42.43 -0.37
C ALA A 164 3.12 43.04 -1.77
N PHE A 165 2.31 42.42 -2.62
CA PHE A 165 2.01 42.86 -3.98
C PHE A 165 0.51 43.16 -4.07
N PHE A 166 0.16 44.35 -4.54
CA PHE A 166 -1.22 44.82 -4.61
C PHE A 166 -1.70 44.87 -6.05
N ASN A 167 -2.84 44.22 -6.32
CA ASN A 167 -3.47 44.17 -7.63
C ASN A 167 -2.50 43.78 -8.77
N ASP A 168 -1.44 43.05 -8.43
CA ASP A 168 -0.39 42.65 -9.36
C ASP A 168 -0.73 41.24 -9.90
N PRO A 169 -1.08 41.11 -11.20
CA PRO A 169 -1.44 39.83 -11.79
C PRO A 169 -0.25 38.85 -11.85
N LEU A 170 0.98 39.33 -11.65
CA LEU A 170 2.19 38.52 -11.64
C LEU A 170 2.76 38.33 -10.24
N ALA A 171 2.02 38.65 -9.18
CA ALA A 171 2.52 38.56 -7.82
C ALA A 171 3.07 37.17 -7.45
N GLU A 172 2.34 36.10 -7.79
CA GLU A 172 2.76 34.73 -7.47
C GLU A 172 4.07 34.32 -8.17
N SER A 173 4.34 34.82 -9.38
CA SER A 173 5.57 34.52 -10.11
C SER A 173 6.79 35.14 -9.44
N LYS A 174 6.58 36.23 -8.69
CA LYS A 174 7.60 36.94 -7.88
C LYS A 174 7.83 36.31 -6.50
N ILE A 175 6.95 35.40 -6.06
CA ILE A 175 7.15 34.61 -4.84
C ILE A 175 8.22 33.55 -5.06
N LYS A 176 9.16 33.45 -4.11
CA LYS A 176 10.24 32.47 -4.12
C LYS A 176 9.71 31.05 -4.09
N SER A 177 10.28 30.23 -4.95
CA SER A 177 10.17 28.77 -4.91
C SER A 177 11.36 28.18 -4.15
N THR A 178 11.11 27.16 -3.36
CA THR A 178 12.13 26.27 -2.78
C THR A 178 11.93 24.85 -3.29
N THR A 179 12.86 23.94 -2.96
CA THR A 179 12.72 22.51 -3.26
C THR A 179 12.33 21.74 -2.01
N THR A 180 11.56 20.67 -2.19
CA THR A 180 11.20 19.72 -1.14
C THR A 180 11.24 18.29 -1.67
N THR A 181 11.39 17.31 -0.79
CA THR A 181 11.33 15.87 -1.10
C THR A 181 10.07 15.21 -0.56
N THR A 182 9.20 15.98 0.11
CA THR A 182 7.94 15.47 0.66
C THR A 182 6.80 16.46 0.45
N ILE A 183 5.59 15.92 0.27
CA ILE A 183 4.34 16.68 0.30
C ILE A 183 3.47 16.10 1.40
N SER A 184 3.02 16.96 2.31
CA SER A 184 2.15 16.55 3.42
C SER A 184 0.72 17.02 3.16
N ILE A 185 -0.18 16.06 2.96
CA ILE A 185 -1.60 16.31 2.70
C ILE A 185 -2.38 15.91 3.95
N PRO A 186 -3.04 16.83 4.65
CA PRO A 186 -3.86 16.45 5.79
C PRO A 186 -5.10 15.65 5.35
N LEU A 187 -5.44 14.62 6.13
CA LEU A 187 -6.53 13.67 5.86
C LEU A 187 -7.67 13.78 6.91
N LYS A 188 -8.92 13.54 6.49
CA LYS A 188 -10.06 13.37 7.41
C LYS A 188 -9.85 12.14 8.29
N ALA A 189 -10.34 12.15 9.52
CA ALA A 189 -10.28 10.98 10.41
C ALA A 189 -10.84 9.71 9.76
N ALA A 190 -11.99 9.81 9.08
CA ALA A 190 -12.61 8.70 8.35
C ALA A 190 -11.74 8.06 7.25
N ALA A 191 -10.75 8.80 6.71
CA ALA A 191 -9.81 8.28 5.73
C ALA A 191 -8.74 7.37 6.36
N VAL A 192 -8.37 7.65 7.61
CA VAL A 192 -7.29 6.98 8.34
C VAL A 192 -7.73 5.63 8.86
N ASP A 193 -8.99 5.51 9.27
CA ASP A 193 -9.56 4.27 9.82
C ASP A 193 -10.04 3.29 8.74
N SER A 194 -9.79 3.58 7.46
CA SER A 194 -10.35 2.84 6.34
C SER A 194 -9.26 2.36 5.38
N ASP A 195 -8.88 1.07 5.51
CA ASP A 195 -7.97 0.37 4.58
C ASP A 195 -8.34 0.61 3.12
N TRP A 196 -9.65 0.62 2.82
CA TRP A 196 -10.17 0.91 1.47
C TRP A 196 -9.61 2.19 0.85
N PHE A 197 -9.53 3.30 1.61
CA PHE A 197 -9.09 4.58 1.07
C PHE A 197 -7.59 4.53 0.73
N LEU A 198 -6.80 4.03 1.68
CA LEU A 198 -5.34 3.93 1.53
C LEU A 198 -4.96 2.95 0.42
N ASN A 199 -5.64 1.80 0.37
CA ASN A 199 -5.43 0.78 -0.66
C ASN A 199 -5.93 1.26 -2.03
N GLY A 200 -7.03 2.01 -2.08
CA GLY A 200 -7.51 2.66 -3.29
C GLY A 200 -6.48 3.63 -3.86
N LEU A 201 -5.88 4.48 -3.00
CA LEU A 201 -4.76 5.33 -3.43
C LEU A 201 -3.58 4.52 -3.94
N LYS A 202 -3.14 3.49 -3.21
CA LYS A 202 -2.03 2.61 -3.66
C LYS A 202 -2.30 2.02 -5.05
N GLN A 203 -3.49 1.47 -5.26
CA GLN A 203 -3.87 0.84 -6.52
C GLN A 203 -3.87 1.85 -7.66
N LEU A 204 -4.53 2.99 -7.47
CA LEU A 204 -4.61 4.04 -8.49
C LEU A 204 -3.23 4.57 -8.88
N PHE A 205 -2.36 4.79 -7.90
CA PHE A 205 -0.99 5.25 -8.16
C PHE A 205 -0.12 4.19 -8.86
N ALA A 206 -0.26 2.91 -8.51
CA ALA A 206 0.44 1.82 -9.20
C ALA A 206 0.01 1.70 -10.67
N LYS A 207 -1.30 1.79 -10.92
CA LYS A 207 -1.86 1.79 -12.27
C LYS A 207 -1.46 3.03 -13.07
N TYR A 208 -1.35 4.18 -12.39
CA TYR A 208 -0.96 5.44 -13.01
C TYR A 208 0.52 5.46 -13.43
N SER A 209 1.41 4.84 -12.65
CA SER A 209 2.84 4.75 -12.99
C SER A 209 3.11 3.73 -14.10
N ASN A 210 2.31 2.66 -14.20
CA ASN A 210 2.35 1.68 -15.28
C ASN A 210 0.98 1.02 -15.45
N SER A 211 0.35 1.19 -16.61
CA SER A 211 -1.03 0.72 -16.88
C SER A 211 -1.20 -0.79 -16.77
N ASN A 212 -0.12 -1.57 -16.86
CA ASN A 212 -0.14 -3.03 -16.80
C ASN A 212 0.12 -3.57 -15.39
N ARG A 213 0.41 -2.71 -14.42
CA ARG A 213 0.52 -3.07 -13.01
C ARG A 213 -0.81 -2.86 -12.32
N ASP A 214 -1.21 -3.84 -11.53
CA ASP A 214 -2.39 -3.75 -10.67
C ASP A 214 -2.07 -4.30 -9.28
N ILE A 215 -2.89 -3.92 -8.32
CA ILE A 215 -2.85 -4.44 -6.96
C ILE A 215 -4.27 -4.83 -6.57
N GLU A 216 -4.45 -6.11 -6.29
CA GLU A 216 -5.72 -6.64 -5.80
C GLU A 216 -5.70 -6.70 -4.28
N PHE A 217 -6.71 -6.08 -3.67
CA PHE A 217 -6.93 -6.12 -2.23
C PHE A 217 -8.17 -6.97 -1.93
N THR A 218 -8.04 -7.90 -0.99
CA THR A 218 -9.18 -8.63 -0.42
C THR A 218 -9.42 -8.13 0.99
N TYR A 219 -10.68 -8.05 1.38
CA TYR A 219 -11.10 -7.57 2.70
C TYR A 219 -11.91 -8.65 3.42
N GLY A 220 -11.70 -8.77 4.73
CA GLY A 220 -12.48 -9.63 5.61
C GLY A 220 -13.86 -9.03 5.93
N ALA A 221 -14.67 -9.77 6.70
CA ALA A 221 -15.99 -9.30 7.15
C ALA A 221 -15.92 -8.03 8.02
N ASN A 222 -14.79 -7.84 8.72
CA ASN A 222 -14.47 -6.63 9.50
C ASN A 222 -13.97 -5.45 8.63
N ARG A 223 -13.96 -5.60 7.29
CA ARG A 223 -13.45 -4.64 6.31
C ARG A 223 -11.95 -4.33 6.41
N LYS A 224 -11.19 -5.11 7.19
CA LYS A 224 -9.72 -5.05 7.18
C LYS A 224 -9.17 -5.85 6.01
N THR A 225 -8.02 -5.43 5.51
CA THR A 225 -7.31 -6.10 4.42
C THR A 225 -6.84 -7.47 4.88
N THR A 226 -7.20 -8.52 4.15
CA THR A 226 -6.75 -9.90 4.39
C THR A 226 -5.67 -10.32 3.41
N SER A 227 -5.61 -9.69 2.24
CA SER A 227 -4.48 -9.85 1.32
C SER A 227 -4.28 -8.64 0.39
N GLU A 228 -3.02 -8.44 0.00
CA GLU A 228 -2.55 -7.51 -1.03
C GLU A 228 -1.75 -8.32 -2.05
N ILE A 229 -2.20 -8.36 -3.31
CA ILE A 229 -1.61 -9.19 -4.38
C ILE A 229 -1.20 -8.30 -5.55
N GLN A 230 0.09 -8.33 -5.90
CA GLN A 230 0.61 -7.59 -7.05
C GLN A 230 0.45 -8.38 -8.34
N LEU A 231 -0.02 -7.69 -9.38
CA LEU A 231 -0.28 -8.25 -10.70
C LEU A 231 0.48 -7.49 -11.79
N PHE A 232 0.91 -8.22 -12.81
CA PHE A 232 1.44 -7.68 -14.05
C PHE A 232 0.75 -8.36 -15.23
N TYR A 233 0.04 -7.59 -16.06
CA TYR A 233 -0.87 -8.11 -17.09
C TYR A 233 -1.87 -9.15 -16.55
N GLY A 234 -2.40 -8.92 -15.34
CA GLY A 234 -3.37 -9.80 -14.68
C GLY A 234 -2.81 -11.08 -14.07
N ALA A 235 -1.51 -11.39 -14.25
CA ALA A 235 -0.86 -12.51 -13.59
C ALA A 235 -0.13 -12.05 -12.32
N LYS A 236 -0.09 -12.88 -11.26
CA LYS A 236 0.67 -12.59 -10.05
C LYS A 236 2.14 -12.31 -10.36
N HIS A 237 2.64 -11.15 -9.96
CA HIS A 237 4.01 -10.74 -10.21
C HIS A 237 4.43 -9.75 -9.12
N GLY A 238 5.58 -9.99 -8.49
CA GLY A 238 6.00 -9.28 -7.28
C GLY A 238 5.49 -9.95 -6.02
N TYR A 239 5.15 -9.17 -5.00
CA TYR A 239 4.78 -9.72 -3.69
C TYR A 239 3.28 -9.98 -3.58
N SER A 240 2.94 -11.09 -2.93
CA SER A 240 1.62 -11.32 -2.34
C SER A 240 1.77 -11.33 -0.82
N THR A 241 1.08 -10.41 -0.15
CA THR A 241 1.09 -10.31 1.31
C THR A 241 -0.27 -10.71 1.85
N PHE A 242 -0.27 -11.60 2.84
CA PHE A 242 -1.46 -12.04 3.55
C PHE A 242 -1.38 -11.58 5.00
N TYR A 243 -2.52 -11.20 5.56
CA TYR A 243 -2.62 -10.66 6.90
C TYR A 243 -3.46 -11.56 7.79
N PHE A 244 -3.23 -11.47 9.10
CA PHE A 244 -4.17 -11.93 10.11
C PHE A 244 -5.35 -10.97 10.21
N ASP A 245 -6.44 -11.40 10.84
CA ASP A 245 -7.60 -10.55 11.11
C ASP A 245 -7.26 -9.33 12.00
N SER A 246 -6.16 -9.40 12.75
CA SER A 246 -5.60 -8.26 13.50
C SER A 246 -5.12 -7.14 12.57
N GLY A 247 -4.69 -7.47 11.35
CA GLY A 247 -4.03 -6.58 10.37
C GLY A 247 -2.52 -6.78 10.30
N GLU A 248 -1.94 -7.63 11.16
CA GLU A 248 -0.52 -7.96 11.13
C GLU A 248 -0.20 -8.93 9.97
N LYS A 249 1.02 -8.86 9.44
CA LYS A 249 1.46 -9.73 8.35
C LYS A 249 1.52 -11.18 8.83
N ARG A 250 0.95 -12.08 8.04
CA ARG A 250 0.97 -13.53 8.26
C ARG A 250 1.96 -14.23 7.33
N LEU A 251 1.92 -13.91 6.05
CA LEU A 251 2.70 -14.60 5.02
C LEU A 251 3.02 -13.63 3.89
N ILE A 252 4.27 -13.67 3.42
CA ILE A 252 4.72 -12.95 2.23
C ILE A 252 5.26 -13.97 1.24
N GLU A 253 4.77 -13.91 0.01
CA GLU A 253 5.22 -14.74 -1.11
C GLU A 253 5.76 -13.86 -2.24
N LEU A 254 6.76 -14.35 -2.95
CA LEU A 254 7.27 -13.76 -4.19
C LEU A 254 6.75 -14.54 -5.39
N TRP A 255 6.22 -13.82 -6.37
CA TRP A 255 5.65 -14.35 -7.59
C TRP A 255 6.32 -13.74 -8.82
N GLU A 256 6.48 -14.54 -9.86
CA GLU A 256 6.94 -14.10 -11.17
C GLU A 256 6.07 -14.76 -12.24
N ASN A 257 5.35 -13.94 -13.00
CA ASN A 257 4.53 -14.36 -14.14
C ASN A 257 3.56 -15.51 -13.80
N GLY A 258 2.88 -15.38 -12.66
CA GLY A 258 1.88 -16.35 -12.18
C GLY A 258 2.48 -17.56 -11.44
N LYS A 259 3.80 -17.69 -11.35
CA LYS A 259 4.47 -18.77 -10.60
C LYS A 259 5.04 -18.25 -9.29
N ARG A 260 4.82 -18.97 -8.19
CA ARG A 260 5.44 -18.64 -6.90
C ARG A 260 6.92 -19.01 -6.96
N VAL A 261 7.78 -18.04 -6.71
CA VAL A 261 9.25 -18.17 -6.75
C VAL A 261 9.80 -18.48 -5.37
N ALA A 262 9.21 -17.91 -4.32
CA ALA A 262 9.67 -18.08 -2.95
C ALA A 262 8.55 -17.83 -1.93
N PHE A 263 8.60 -18.57 -0.82
CA PHE A 263 8.07 -18.08 0.45
C PHE A 263 9.11 -17.14 1.06
N VAL A 264 8.70 -15.94 1.45
CA VAL A 264 9.63 -14.89 1.90
C VAL A 264 9.61 -14.81 3.42
N ASP A 265 8.48 -14.42 3.99
CA ASP A 265 8.33 -14.32 5.44
C ASP A 265 7.06 -15.01 5.90
N GLN A 266 7.08 -15.61 7.08
CA GLN A 266 5.89 -16.14 7.74
C GLN A 266 5.95 -15.86 9.24
N PHE A 267 4.80 -15.45 9.78
CA PHE A 267 4.61 -15.15 11.18
C PHE A 267 3.50 -16.02 11.76
N LEU A 268 3.59 -16.31 13.05
CA LEU A 268 2.53 -16.92 13.85
C LEU A 268 1.63 -15.84 14.47
N PRO A 269 0.43 -16.19 14.96
CA PRO A 269 -0.51 -15.23 15.56
C PRO A 269 0.02 -14.49 16.80
N ASP A 270 1.06 -15.02 17.46
CA ASP A 270 1.72 -14.39 18.60
C ASP A 270 2.85 -13.42 18.18
N GLY A 271 3.03 -13.22 16.87
CA GLY A 271 4.08 -12.37 16.29
C GLY A 271 5.41 -13.09 16.03
N THR A 272 5.55 -14.36 16.41
CA THR A 272 6.78 -15.12 16.18
C THR A 272 7.04 -15.27 14.68
N GLN A 273 8.18 -14.75 14.19
CA GLN A 273 8.62 -14.95 12.81
C GLN A 273 9.32 -16.31 12.66
N ILE A 274 8.70 -17.23 11.92
CA ILE A 274 9.21 -18.60 11.72
C ILE A 274 9.95 -18.78 10.40
N LEU A 275 9.69 -17.90 9.43
CA LEU A 275 10.40 -17.80 8.16
C LEU A 275 10.80 -16.35 7.94
N LYS A 276 12.10 -16.12 7.69
CA LYS A 276 12.65 -14.79 7.45
C LYS A 276 13.53 -14.77 6.21
N ASP A 277 13.21 -13.89 5.26
CA ASP A 277 13.93 -13.75 4.00
C ASP A 277 14.13 -15.10 3.27
N GLY A 278 13.15 -15.98 3.41
CA GLY A 278 13.11 -17.33 2.84
C GLY A 278 13.87 -18.40 3.62
N ASN A 279 14.39 -18.10 4.82
CA ASN A 279 15.14 -19.05 5.64
C ASN A 279 14.41 -19.32 6.95
N GLY A 280 14.27 -20.60 7.32
CA GLY A 280 13.56 -21.02 8.52
C GLY A 280 12.53 -22.11 8.23
N VAL A 281 11.46 -22.14 9.02
CA VAL A 281 10.40 -23.16 8.91
C VAL A 281 9.13 -22.50 8.38
N TYR A 282 8.57 -23.07 7.32
CA TYR A 282 7.24 -22.74 6.84
C TYR A 282 6.23 -23.72 7.43
N MET A 283 5.09 -23.22 7.91
CA MET A 283 4.03 -24.03 8.53
C MET A 283 2.66 -23.76 7.89
N THR A 284 1.81 -24.77 7.84
CA THR A 284 0.37 -24.60 7.63
C THR A 284 -0.41 -25.28 8.75
N PHE A 285 -1.66 -24.86 8.91
CA PHE A 285 -2.52 -25.28 10.00
C PHE A 285 -3.86 -25.78 9.45
N TYR A 286 -4.46 -26.73 10.15
CA TYR A 286 -5.86 -27.10 9.98
C TYR A 286 -6.78 -26.01 10.53
N GLU A 287 -8.07 -26.07 10.19
CA GLU A 287 -9.08 -25.12 10.71
C GLU A 287 -9.17 -25.13 12.24
N ASN A 288 -8.88 -26.28 12.87
CA ASN A 288 -8.82 -26.40 14.34
C ASN A 288 -7.56 -25.78 14.98
N GLY A 289 -6.67 -25.17 14.18
CA GLY A 289 -5.44 -24.51 14.64
C GLY A 289 -4.25 -25.44 14.87
N ARG A 290 -4.39 -26.76 14.71
CA ARG A 290 -3.25 -27.70 14.80
C ARG A 290 -2.41 -27.64 13.52
N LYS A 291 -1.10 -27.86 13.64
CA LYS A 291 -0.20 -27.95 12.48
C LYS A 291 -0.69 -29.05 11.54
N SER A 292 -0.82 -28.74 10.26
CA SER A 292 -1.07 -29.72 9.21
C SER A 292 0.21 -30.09 8.47
N TYR A 293 1.16 -29.17 8.42
CA TYR A 293 2.43 -29.35 7.74
C TYR A 293 3.47 -28.36 8.27
N GLU A 294 4.72 -28.78 8.28
CA GLU A 294 5.87 -27.90 8.43
C GLU A 294 7.03 -28.35 7.55
N ALA A 295 7.85 -27.41 7.07
CA ALA A 295 9.10 -27.76 6.41
C ALA A 295 10.14 -26.66 6.52
N GLU A 296 11.38 -27.10 6.65
CA GLU A 296 12.56 -26.26 6.51
C GLU A 296 12.67 -25.69 5.09
N HIS A 297 13.06 -24.42 5.02
CA HIS A 297 13.24 -23.67 3.79
C HIS A 297 14.56 -22.89 3.82
N SER A 298 15.18 -22.77 2.65
CA SER A 298 16.37 -21.97 2.37
C SER A 298 16.14 -21.21 1.08
N GLY A 299 16.37 -19.88 1.10
CA GLY A 299 16.10 -19.02 -0.06
C GLY A 299 14.65 -19.10 -0.56
N GLY A 300 13.71 -19.39 0.34
CA GLY A 300 12.28 -19.47 0.09
C GLY A 300 11.80 -20.74 -0.60
N LYS A 301 12.67 -21.75 -0.67
CA LYS A 301 12.40 -23.06 -1.27
C LYS A 301 12.64 -24.16 -0.24
N ARG A 302 11.93 -25.27 -0.38
CA ARG A 302 12.02 -26.37 0.58
C ARG A 302 13.42 -26.97 0.62
N SER A 303 13.95 -27.19 1.81
CA SER A 303 15.27 -27.76 2.02
C SER A 303 15.34 -28.36 3.42
N GLY A 304 15.77 -29.61 3.57
CA GLY A 304 15.83 -30.29 4.85
C GLY A 304 14.52 -31.00 5.20
N VAL A 305 14.17 -31.03 6.48
CA VAL A 305 13.06 -31.88 6.96
C VAL A 305 11.70 -31.24 6.67
N ALA A 306 10.76 -32.05 6.22
CA ALA A 306 9.35 -31.74 6.08
C ALA A 306 8.51 -32.78 6.82
N ASN A 307 7.57 -32.31 7.63
CA ASN A 307 6.64 -33.14 8.39
C ASN A 307 5.20 -32.82 7.99
N TRP A 308 4.40 -33.85 7.80
CA TRP A 308 2.95 -33.74 7.65
C TRP A 308 2.28 -34.35 8.85
N TYR A 309 1.16 -33.77 9.28
CA TYR A 309 0.42 -34.22 10.45
C TYR A 309 -1.01 -34.52 10.05
N TYR A 310 -1.63 -35.48 10.73
CA TYR A 310 -3.08 -35.64 10.70
C TYR A 310 -3.75 -34.54 11.53
N GLU A 311 -5.04 -34.31 11.30
CA GLU A 311 -5.84 -33.33 12.03
C GLU A 311 -5.90 -33.60 13.56
N ASN A 312 -5.68 -34.85 13.98
CA ASN A 312 -5.55 -35.20 15.39
C ASN A 312 -4.20 -34.79 16.01
N GLY A 313 -3.27 -34.23 15.23
CA GLY A 313 -1.94 -33.77 15.63
C GLY A 313 -0.84 -34.83 15.56
N GLN A 314 -1.17 -36.08 15.23
CA GLN A 314 -0.16 -37.13 15.08
C GLN A 314 0.62 -36.97 13.77
N LEU A 315 1.91 -37.33 13.78
CA LEU A 315 2.77 -37.32 12.61
C LEU A 315 2.23 -38.32 11.57
N MET A 316 2.06 -37.87 10.33
CA MET A 316 1.62 -38.69 9.21
C MET A 316 2.82 -39.18 8.37
N GLU A 317 3.74 -38.28 8.05
CA GLU A 317 4.92 -38.58 7.22
C GLU A 317 6.01 -37.57 7.57
N SER A 318 7.26 -38.01 7.52
CA SER A 318 8.44 -37.15 7.59
C SER A 318 9.38 -37.49 6.44
N ALA A 319 9.89 -36.47 5.76
CA ALA A 319 10.76 -36.61 4.60
C ALA A 319 11.88 -35.55 4.59
N ILE A 320 13.00 -35.88 3.95
CA ILE A 320 14.09 -34.96 3.67
C ILE A 320 13.95 -34.44 2.24
N TYR A 321 14.13 -33.14 2.07
CA TYR A 321 14.21 -32.46 0.79
C TYR A 321 15.61 -31.93 0.55
N LYS A 322 16.13 -32.18 -0.65
CA LYS A 322 17.35 -31.54 -1.13
C LYS A 322 16.98 -30.22 -1.80
N TYR A 323 17.68 -29.15 -1.40
CA TYR A 323 17.51 -27.83 -1.99
C TYR A 323 17.71 -27.90 -3.51
N ASN A 324 16.83 -27.23 -4.25
CA ASN A 324 16.96 -26.99 -5.67
C ASN A 324 16.65 -25.51 -5.92
N ARG A 325 17.54 -24.83 -6.67
CA ARG A 325 17.35 -23.43 -7.04
C ARG A 325 16.16 -23.23 -7.98
N ASP A 326 15.84 -24.21 -8.82
CA ASP A 326 14.88 -24.06 -9.92
C ASP A 326 13.51 -24.67 -9.58
N ASP A 327 13.39 -25.40 -8.47
CA ASP A 327 12.13 -25.98 -7.98
C ASP A 327 11.86 -25.54 -6.54
N ILE A 328 10.79 -24.75 -6.36
CA ILE A 328 10.34 -24.28 -5.05
C ILE A 328 10.01 -25.43 -4.08
N SER A 329 9.61 -26.58 -4.61
CA SER A 329 9.26 -27.77 -3.83
C SER A 329 10.49 -28.52 -3.31
N GLY A 330 11.68 -28.22 -3.83
CA GLY A 330 12.89 -29.02 -3.64
C GLY A 330 12.75 -30.44 -4.22
N TYR A 331 13.83 -31.20 -4.16
CA TYR A 331 13.79 -32.62 -4.52
C TYR A 331 13.50 -33.47 -3.30
N ARG A 332 12.44 -34.27 -3.34
CA ARG A 332 12.16 -35.25 -2.29
C ARG A 332 13.28 -36.30 -2.30
N TRP A 333 14.05 -36.33 -1.22
CA TRP A 333 15.35 -37.00 -1.18
C TRP A 333 15.31 -38.30 -0.37
N GLU A 334 14.56 -38.31 0.73
CA GLU A 334 14.41 -39.49 1.59
C GLU A 334 13.06 -39.44 2.31
N ILE A 335 12.41 -40.59 2.51
CA ILE A 335 11.29 -40.70 3.46
C ILE A 335 11.85 -41.25 4.77
N ILE A 336 11.76 -40.45 5.85
CA ILE A 336 12.28 -40.81 7.17
C ILE A 336 11.31 -41.77 7.87
N SER A 337 10.02 -41.45 7.83
CA SER A 337 8.99 -42.22 8.54
C SER A 337 7.60 -41.95 7.97
N SER A 338 6.68 -42.89 8.17
CA SER A 338 5.28 -42.80 7.78
C SER A 338 4.42 -43.54 8.80
N PHE A 339 3.26 -42.99 9.16
CA PHE A 339 2.38 -43.54 10.19
C PHE A 339 0.91 -43.51 9.76
N HIS A 340 0.12 -44.44 10.28
CA HIS A 340 -1.34 -44.40 10.24
C HIS A 340 -1.90 -43.33 11.18
N LYS A 341 -3.20 -43.01 11.04
CA LYS A 341 -3.90 -42.00 11.84
C LYS A 341 -4.02 -42.34 13.33
N ASP A 342 -3.73 -43.57 13.73
CA ASP A 342 -3.65 -43.98 15.14
C ASP A 342 -2.22 -43.87 15.71
N GLY A 343 -1.23 -43.57 14.88
CA GLY A 343 0.18 -43.43 15.23
C GLY A 343 1.01 -44.71 15.02
N THR A 344 0.41 -45.79 14.53
CA THR A 344 1.17 -47.01 14.21
C THR A 344 2.02 -46.80 12.94
N PRO A 345 3.28 -47.30 12.89
CA PRO A 345 4.11 -47.16 11.70
C PRO A 345 3.50 -47.87 10.48
N ARG A 346 3.68 -47.27 9.29
CA ARG A 346 3.36 -47.89 7.99
C ARG A 346 4.55 -47.84 7.06
N ASP A 347 4.50 -48.59 5.96
CA ASP A 347 5.60 -48.65 5.00
C ASP A 347 5.92 -47.26 4.42
N ALA A 348 7.17 -46.80 4.62
CA ALA A 348 7.66 -45.51 4.14
C ALA A 348 8.10 -45.55 2.66
N GLY A 349 8.16 -46.74 2.06
CA GLY A 349 8.79 -46.97 0.76
C GLY A 349 10.31 -47.11 0.88
N THR A 350 10.98 -46.97 -0.26
CA THR A 350 12.44 -47.21 -0.38
C THR A 350 13.23 -45.96 -0.74
N LEU A 351 12.57 -44.81 -0.90
CA LEU A 351 13.21 -43.58 -1.34
C LEU A 351 14.29 -43.13 -0.34
N LYS A 352 15.54 -43.20 -0.80
CA LYS A 352 16.73 -42.78 -0.06
C LYS A 352 17.75 -42.19 -1.00
N ASN A 353 18.39 -41.09 -0.61
CA ASN A 353 19.37 -40.38 -1.44
C ASN A 353 18.86 -40.09 -2.88
N GLY A 354 17.59 -39.70 -3.00
CA GLY A 354 16.94 -39.36 -4.26
C GLY A 354 16.57 -40.55 -5.15
N ASN A 355 16.79 -41.78 -4.70
CA ASN A 355 16.57 -42.99 -5.48
C ASN A 355 15.64 -43.96 -4.73
N GLY A 356 14.70 -44.58 -5.45
CA GLY A 356 13.76 -45.56 -4.88
C GLY A 356 12.30 -45.17 -5.06
N THR A 357 11.43 -45.71 -4.22
CA THR A 357 9.97 -45.54 -4.32
C THR A 357 9.41 -44.74 -3.15
N TRP A 358 8.50 -43.83 -3.45
CA TRP A 358 7.63 -43.17 -2.47
C TRP A 358 6.20 -43.72 -2.62
N LEU A 359 5.62 -44.14 -1.50
CA LEU A 359 4.25 -44.65 -1.40
C LEU A 359 3.31 -43.51 -0.96
N VAL A 360 2.30 -43.23 -1.77
CA VAL A 360 1.27 -42.22 -1.46
C VAL A 360 0.05 -42.93 -0.89
N TYR A 361 -0.35 -42.57 0.32
CA TYR A 361 -1.47 -43.17 1.03
C TYR A 361 -2.74 -42.30 0.98
N ASP A 362 -3.91 -42.91 1.00
CA ASP A 362 -5.18 -42.24 1.30
C ASP A 362 -5.37 -42.04 2.82
N ASN A 363 -6.48 -41.41 3.21
CA ASN A 363 -6.84 -41.19 4.61
C ASN A 363 -7.16 -42.48 5.39
N ASN A 364 -7.42 -43.59 4.71
CA ASN A 364 -7.67 -44.90 5.31
C ASN A 364 -6.37 -45.71 5.47
N GLY A 365 -5.25 -45.22 4.94
CA GLY A 365 -3.95 -45.90 4.97
C GLY A 365 -3.73 -46.87 3.82
N ASN A 366 -4.52 -46.82 2.75
CA ASN A 366 -4.29 -47.62 1.54
C ASN A 366 -3.33 -46.91 0.58
N VAL A 367 -2.44 -47.66 -0.07
CA VAL A 367 -1.56 -47.12 -1.11
C VAL A 367 -2.39 -46.77 -2.34
N THR A 368 -2.33 -45.50 -2.74
CA THR A 368 -3.00 -44.97 -3.95
C THR A 368 -2.04 -44.79 -5.12
N LYS A 369 -0.76 -44.51 -4.85
CA LYS A 369 0.28 -44.39 -5.88
C LYS A 369 1.62 -44.89 -5.37
N VAL A 370 2.40 -45.46 -6.28
CA VAL A 370 3.82 -45.73 -6.10
C VAL A 370 4.57 -44.86 -7.09
N LEU A 371 5.37 -43.93 -6.57
CA LEU A 371 6.16 -43.01 -7.38
C LEU A 371 7.63 -43.41 -7.33
N THR A 372 8.23 -43.67 -8.48
CA THR A 372 9.65 -44.02 -8.59
C THR A 372 10.48 -42.77 -8.82
N TYR A 373 11.57 -42.63 -8.08
CA TYR A 373 12.49 -41.51 -8.17
C TYR A 373 13.90 -41.98 -8.57
N LYS A 374 14.56 -41.15 -9.38
CA LYS A 374 15.98 -41.26 -9.70
C LYS A 374 16.62 -39.88 -9.61
N GLU A 375 17.68 -39.75 -8.80
CA GLU A 375 18.35 -38.47 -8.52
C GLU A 375 17.38 -37.34 -8.09
N GLY A 376 16.32 -37.70 -7.36
CA GLY A 376 15.31 -36.75 -6.86
C GLY A 376 14.22 -36.37 -7.87
N LEU A 377 14.27 -36.88 -9.10
CA LEU A 377 13.25 -36.68 -10.13
C LEU A 377 12.33 -37.90 -10.23
N SER A 378 11.01 -37.66 -10.31
CA SER A 378 10.04 -38.72 -10.59
C SER A 378 10.24 -39.24 -12.02
N VAL A 379 10.36 -40.56 -12.20
CA VAL A 379 10.64 -41.22 -13.49
C VAL A 379 9.47 -42.03 -14.05
N ASN A 380 8.29 -41.94 -13.44
CA ASN A 380 7.07 -42.60 -13.89
C ASN A 380 6.29 -41.79 -14.92
#